data_AF-A0A7N4NVN8-F1
#
_entry.id   AF-A0A7N4NVN8-F1
#
_cell.length_a   1.000
_cell.length_b   1.000
_cell.length_c   1.000
_cell.angle_alpha   90.00
_cell.angle_beta   90.00
_cell.angle_gamma   90.00
#
_symmetry.space_group_name_H-M   'P 1'
#
loop_
_entity.id
_entity.type
_entity.pdbx_description
1 polymer ?
#
loop_
_entity_poly.entity_id
_entity_poly.type
_entity_poly.pdbx_seq_one_letter_code
_entity_poly.pdbx_strand_id
1 'polypeptide(L)'
;MRSRSNSGVRLDGYARLVQQTILCHQNPVTGLLPASCDQKDAWVRDNVYSILAVWGLGLAYRKNADRDEDKAKAYELEQSVVKLMRGLLQCMIRQVDKVESFKYSQSTKDSLHAKYNTNTCATVVGDDQWGHLQLDATSVFLLFLAQMTASGESGPFFRFRSE
;
A
#
# COMPACT_ATOMS: atom_id res chain seq x y z
N MET A 1 15.29 25.58 -24.19
CA MET A 1 14.51 24.63 -23.36
C MET A 1 13.80 23.66 -24.29
N ARG A 2 14.03 22.35 -24.19
CA ARG A 2 13.27 21.36 -24.97
C ARG A 2 11.84 21.31 -24.41
N SER A 3 10.85 21.44 -25.29
CA SER A 3 9.44 21.26 -24.91
C SER A 3 9.24 19.86 -24.32
N ARG A 4 8.50 19.76 -23.22
CA ARG A 4 8.14 18.46 -22.64
C ARG A 4 7.28 17.67 -23.62
N SER A 5 7.42 16.35 -23.60
CA SER A 5 6.55 15.44 -24.34
C SER A 5 5.11 15.56 -23.84
N ASN A 6 4.14 15.32 -24.73
CA ASN A 6 2.72 15.35 -24.37
C ASN A 6 2.38 14.32 -23.26
N SER A 7 3.10 13.19 -23.24
CA SER A 7 3.02 12.19 -22.17
C SER A 7 3.47 12.75 -20.82
N GLY A 8 4.60 13.48 -20.76
CA GLY A 8 5.08 14.10 -19.53
C GLY A 8 4.07 15.09 -18.91
N VAL A 9 3.43 15.91 -19.76
CA VAL A 9 2.39 16.85 -19.30
C VAL A 9 1.18 16.12 -18.71
N ARG A 10 0.76 15.00 -19.33
CA ARG A 10 -0.34 14.18 -18.80
C ARG A 10 0.03 13.50 -17.47
N LEU A 11 1.26 12.99 -17.34
CA LEU A 11 1.75 12.40 -16.10
C LEU A 11 1.75 13.41 -14.95
N ASP A 12 2.11 14.67 -15.20
CA ASP A 12 2.02 15.73 -14.19
C ASP A 12 0.56 16.00 -13.77
N GLY A 13 -0.38 15.90 -14.71
CA GLY A 13 -1.81 15.94 -14.42
C GLY A 13 -2.25 14.83 -13.47
N TYR A 14 -1.85 13.58 -13.75
CA TYR A 14 -2.15 12.44 -12.90
C TYR A 14 -1.45 12.51 -11.54
N ALA A 15 -0.22 13.02 -11.48
CA ALA A 15 0.50 13.23 -10.23
C ALA A 15 -0.23 14.22 -9.32
N ARG A 16 -0.71 15.34 -9.87
CA ARG A 16 -1.53 16.29 -9.11
C ARG A 16 -2.82 15.64 -8.62
N LEU A 17 -3.49 14.85 -9.46
CA LEU A 17 -4.71 14.15 -9.08
C LEU A 17 -4.45 13.19 -7.91
N VAL A 18 -3.47 12.29 -8.05
CA VAL A 18 -3.06 11.34 -7.00
C VAL A 18 -2.68 12.06 -5.71
N GLN A 19 -1.95 13.19 -5.79
CA GLN A 19 -1.59 13.97 -4.63
C GLN A 19 -2.81 14.54 -3.91
N GLN A 20 -3.79 15.04 -4.66
CA GLN A 20 -4.97 15.71 -4.12
C GLN A 20 -6.06 14.76 -3.64
N THR A 21 -6.09 13.51 -4.12
CA THR A 21 -7.16 12.55 -3.80
C THR A 21 -6.72 11.34 -2.98
N ILE A 22 -5.45 10.93 -3.05
CA ILE A 22 -4.94 9.74 -2.36
C ILE A 22 -3.86 10.13 -1.34
N LEU A 23 -2.75 10.71 -1.81
CA LEU A 23 -1.57 10.91 -0.95
C LEU A 23 -1.77 12.01 0.09
N CYS A 24 -2.70 12.96 -0.12
CA CYS A 24 -3.09 13.94 0.89
C CYS A 24 -3.69 13.30 2.15
N HIS A 25 -4.19 12.07 2.07
CA HIS A 25 -4.77 11.33 3.20
C HIS A 25 -3.80 10.29 3.79
N GLN A 26 -2.64 10.08 3.18
CA GLN A 26 -1.69 9.07 3.64
C GLN A 26 -1.07 9.48 4.97
N ASN A 27 -1.13 8.59 5.97
CA ASN A 27 -0.51 8.87 7.25
C ASN A 27 1.02 8.97 7.10
N PRO A 28 1.64 10.07 7.57
CA PRO A 28 3.07 10.32 7.37
C PRO A 28 3.98 9.44 8.24
N VAL A 29 3.45 8.64 9.16
CA VAL A 29 4.22 7.71 10.00
C VAL A 29 4.01 6.28 9.52
N THR A 30 2.77 5.80 9.56
CA THR A 30 2.42 4.41 9.24
C THR A 30 2.35 4.13 7.74
N GLY A 31 2.12 5.16 6.92
CA GLY A 31 1.84 5.02 5.50
C GLY A 31 0.41 4.56 5.16
N LEU A 32 -0.43 4.29 6.16
CA LEU A 32 -1.79 3.81 5.97
C LEU A 32 -2.73 4.93 5.49
N LEU A 33 -3.76 4.55 4.76
CA LEU A 33 -4.86 5.38 4.33
C LEU A 33 -6.13 5.04 5.15
N PRO A 34 -6.87 6.04 5.63
CA PRO A 34 -8.20 5.81 6.16
C PRO A 34 -9.17 5.46 5.01
N ALA A 35 -10.24 4.71 5.29
CA ALA A 35 -11.27 4.43 4.29
C ALA A 35 -11.99 5.69 3.78
N SER A 36 -12.21 6.68 4.66
CA SER A 36 -12.75 7.97 4.26
C SER A 36 -12.45 9.07 5.29
N CYS A 37 -12.94 10.29 5.01
CA CYS A 37 -12.89 11.38 5.97
C CYS A 37 -13.65 11.07 7.28
N ASP A 38 -14.70 10.25 7.22
CA ASP A 38 -15.50 9.89 8.39
C ASP A 38 -15.10 8.53 8.97
N GLN A 39 -14.66 7.60 8.10
CA GLN A 39 -14.21 6.26 8.49
C GLN A 39 -12.68 6.23 8.56
N LYS A 40 -12.15 6.41 9.77
CA LYS A 40 -10.71 6.57 10.03
C LYS A 40 -9.91 5.27 10.06
N ASP A 41 -10.57 4.11 10.04
CA ASP A 41 -9.90 2.82 10.04
C ASP A 41 -9.25 2.53 8.67
N ALA A 42 -8.06 1.95 8.70
CA ALA A 42 -7.32 1.50 7.52
C ALA A 42 -7.72 0.08 7.17
N TRP A 43 -8.56 -0.07 6.16
CA TRP A 43 -8.93 -1.36 5.60
C TRP A 43 -7.84 -1.87 4.66
N VAL A 44 -7.43 -3.14 4.81
CA VAL A 44 -6.36 -3.73 3.99
C VAL A 44 -6.68 -3.60 2.50
N ARG A 45 -7.90 -3.96 2.12
CA ARG A 45 -8.37 -3.93 0.72
C ARG A 45 -8.31 -2.52 0.13
N ASP A 46 -8.88 -1.54 0.83
CA ASP A 46 -8.96 -0.14 0.40
C ASP A 46 -7.56 0.45 0.24
N ASN A 47 -6.67 0.15 1.18
CA ASN A 47 -5.27 0.56 1.14
C ASN A 47 -4.56 -0.02 -0.08
N VAL A 48 -4.67 -1.33 -0.33
CA VAL A 48 -4.03 -1.97 -1.48
C VAL A 48 -4.59 -1.40 -2.78
N TYR A 49 -5.91 -1.33 -2.97
CA TYR A 49 -6.46 -0.81 -4.23
C TYR A 49 -6.11 0.67 -4.47
N SER A 50 -6.14 1.50 -3.43
CA SER A 50 -5.79 2.92 -3.56
C SER A 50 -4.34 3.10 -3.97
N ILE A 51 -3.42 2.31 -3.41
CA ILE A 51 -1.99 2.46 -3.68
C ILE A 51 -1.60 1.96 -5.08
N LEU A 52 -2.42 1.14 -5.75
CA LEU A 52 -2.16 0.71 -7.12
C LEU A 52 -2.15 1.86 -8.11
N ALA A 53 -2.98 2.89 -7.91
CA ALA A 53 -2.98 4.07 -8.76
C ALA A 53 -1.65 4.84 -8.65
N VAL A 54 -1.12 4.94 -7.42
CA VAL A 54 0.18 5.57 -7.13
C VAL A 54 1.32 4.75 -7.72
N TRP A 55 1.28 3.43 -7.53
CA TRP A 55 2.26 2.49 -8.09
C TRP A 55 2.30 2.54 -9.61
N GLY A 56 1.14 2.43 -10.28
CA GLY A 56 1.04 2.51 -11.73
C GLY A 56 1.57 3.84 -12.29
N LEU A 57 1.34 4.95 -11.58
CA LEU A 57 1.90 6.24 -11.95
C LEU A 57 3.43 6.28 -11.76
N GLY A 58 3.96 5.72 -10.67
CA GLY A 58 5.40 5.58 -10.44
C GLY A 58 6.08 4.79 -11.56
N LEU A 59 5.51 3.65 -11.94
CA LEU A 59 5.96 2.84 -13.09
C LEU A 59 5.95 3.64 -14.39
N ALA A 60 4.90 4.43 -14.62
CA ALA A 60 4.78 5.25 -15.82
C ALA A 60 5.83 6.36 -15.86
N TYR A 61 6.10 7.04 -14.74
CA TYR A 61 7.21 8.00 -14.67
C TYR A 61 8.54 7.31 -14.91
N ARG A 62 8.82 6.19 -14.24
CA ARG A 62 10.07 5.43 -14.39
C ARG A 62 10.35 5.04 -15.85
N LYS A 63 9.31 4.63 -16.58
CA LYS A 63 9.42 4.27 -18.00
C LYS A 63 9.68 5.47 -18.92
N ASN A 64 9.22 6.67 -18.55
CA ASN A 64 9.29 7.88 -19.37
C ASN A 64 10.26 8.93 -18.80
N ALA A 65 11.13 8.55 -17.87
CA ALA A 65 11.98 9.49 -17.14
C ALA A 65 13.17 9.98 -17.98
N ASP A 66 12.91 10.96 -18.85
CA ASP A 66 13.94 11.63 -19.65
C ASP A 66 14.73 12.68 -18.84
N ARG A 67 14.16 13.18 -17.74
CA ARG A 67 14.70 14.26 -16.90
C ARG A 67 14.83 13.81 -15.45
N ASP A 68 15.78 14.40 -14.72
CA ASP A 68 15.97 14.06 -13.31
C ASP A 68 14.76 14.44 -12.43
N GLU A 69 14.01 15.48 -12.81
CA GLU A 69 12.71 15.83 -12.20
C GLU A 69 11.70 14.66 -12.27
N ASP A 70 11.65 13.95 -13.39
CA ASP A 70 10.73 12.82 -13.60
C ASP A 70 11.17 11.60 -12.79
N LYS A 71 12.49 11.38 -12.65
CA LYS A 71 13.05 10.34 -11.78
C LYS A 71 12.75 10.61 -10.31
N ALA A 72 12.88 11.86 -9.86
CA ALA A 72 12.55 12.25 -8.49
C ALA A 72 11.07 12.00 -8.17
N LYS A 73 10.17 12.37 -9.07
CA LYS A 73 8.73 12.09 -8.95
C LYS A 73 8.43 10.60 -8.90
N ALA A 74 9.05 9.80 -9.77
CA ALA A 74 8.91 8.34 -9.73
C ALA A 74 9.30 7.81 -8.35
N TYR A 75 10.46 8.24 -7.84
CA TYR A 75 10.97 7.81 -6.55
C TYR A 75 10.04 8.18 -5.38
N GLU A 76 9.50 9.40 -5.34
CA GLU A 76 8.56 9.83 -4.30
C GLU A 76 7.27 8.99 -4.29
N LEU A 77 6.73 8.69 -5.47
CA LEU A 77 5.56 7.83 -5.62
C LEU A 77 5.86 6.40 -5.15
N GLU A 78 6.99 5.83 -5.57
CA GLU A 78 7.43 4.49 -5.15
C GLU A 78 7.66 4.41 -3.63
N GLN A 79 8.27 5.43 -3.02
CA GLN A 79 8.44 5.46 -1.56
C GLN A 79 7.10 5.51 -0.82
N SER A 80 6.11 6.22 -1.37
CA SER A 80 4.75 6.26 -0.82
C SER A 80 4.08 4.88 -0.87
N VAL A 81 4.28 4.13 -1.96
CA VAL A 81 3.82 2.74 -2.13
C VAL A 81 4.49 1.81 -1.12
N VAL A 82 5.83 1.83 -1.05
CA VAL A 82 6.64 1.04 -0.11
C VAL A 82 6.16 1.28 1.32
N LYS A 83 5.92 2.54 1.70
CA LYS A 83 5.52 2.92 3.05
C LYS A 83 4.16 2.32 3.44
N LEU A 84 3.17 2.41 2.55
CA LEU A 84 1.85 1.85 2.80
C LEU A 84 1.90 0.32 2.90
N MET A 85 2.56 -0.35 1.96
CA MET A 85 2.64 -1.82 1.95
C MET A 85 3.39 -2.35 3.19
N ARG A 86 4.43 -1.63 3.65
CA ARG A 86 5.10 -1.92 4.93
C ARG A 86 4.19 -1.68 6.14
N GLY A 87 3.41 -0.60 6.12
CA GLY A 87 2.42 -0.32 7.17
C GLY A 87 1.41 -1.46 7.32
N LEU A 88 0.87 -1.98 6.22
CA LEU A 88 -0.01 -3.15 6.22
C LEU A 88 0.69 -4.40 6.76
N LEU A 89 1.91 -4.68 6.32
CA LEU A 89 2.66 -5.82 6.86
C LEU A 89 2.88 -5.68 8.37
N GLN A 90 3.21 -4.48 8.85
CA GLN A 90 3.39 -4.23 10.28
C GLN A 90 2.11 -4.52 11.07
N CYS A 91 0.94 -4.17 10.53
CA CYS A 91 -0.35 -4.52 11.14
C CYS A 91 -0.56 -6.04 11.23
N MET A 92 -0.18 -6.78 10.19
CA MET A 92 -0.31 -8.24 10.14
C MET A 92 0.68 -8.95 11.07
N ILE A 93 1.95 -8.51 11.11
CA ILE A 93 2.99 -9.10 11.97
C ILE A 93 2.62 -8.96 13.46
N ARG A 94 1.96 -7.86 13.86
CA ARG A 94 1.48 -7.67 15.23
C ARG A 94 0.43 -8.69 15.68
N GLN A 95 -0.12 -9.47 14.76
CA GLN A 95 -1.11 -10.52 15.01
C GLN A 95 -0.54 -11.91 14.69
N VAL A 96 0.79 -12.08 14.70
CA VAL A 96 1.44 -13.36 14.38
C VAL A 96 0.88 -14.54 15.20
N ASP A 97 0.58 -14.33 16.48
CA ASP A 97 0.00 -15.37 17.35
C ASP A 97 -1.36 -15.87 16.85
N LYS A 98 -2.15 -14.99 16.22
CA LYS A 98 -3.43 -15.36 15.58
C LYS A 98 -3.18 -16.23 14.36
N VAL A 99 -2.21 -15.86 13.52
CA VAL A 99 -1.82 -16.65 12.33
C VAL A 99 -1.36 -18.05 12.73
N GLU A 100 -0.55 -18.16 13.77
CA GLU A 100 -0.11 -19.46 14.31
C GLU A 100 -1.28 -20.30 14.78
N SER A 101 -2.22 -19.70 15.52
CA SER A 101 -3.44 -20.38 15.98
C SER A 101 -4.34 -20.82 14.83
N PHE A 102 -4.51 -19.95 13.82
CA PHE A 102 -5.37 -20.17 12.66
C PHE A 102 -4.96 -21.39 11.82
N LYS A 103 -3.66 -21.74 11.78
CA LYS A 103 -3.16 -22.94 11.08
C LYS A 103 -3.89 -24.21 11.50
N TYR A 104 -4.26 -24.29 12.77
CA TYR A 104 -4.92 -25.45 13.36
C TYR A 104 -6.43 -25.24 13.50
N SER A 105 -6.85 -24.05 13.91
CA SER A 105 -8.25 -23.80 14.22
C SER A 105 -9.11 -23.51 12.99
N GLN A 106 -8.54 -22.86 11.98
CA GLN A 106 -9.26 -22.30 10.81
C GLN A 106 -10.49 -21.45 11.21
N SER A 107 -10.49 -20.94 12.44
CA SER A 107 -11.64 -20.26 13.03
C SER A 107 -11.65 -18.77 12.65
N THR A 108 -12.83 -18.15 12.59
CA THR A 108 -12.94 -16.71 12.37
C THR A 108 -12.28 -15.89 13.48
N LYS A 109 -12.27 -16.40 14.72
CA LYS A 109 -11.67 -15.72 15.87
C LYS A 109 -10.17 -15.61 15.77
N ASP A 110 -9.52 -16.61 15.19
CA ASP A 110 -8.06 -16.64 15.03
C ASP A 110 -7.62 -16.04 13.69
N SER A 111 -8.55 -15.59 12.85
CA SER A 111 -8.21 -14.93 11.59
C SER A 111 -7.62 -13.53 11.80
N LEU A 112 -6.75 -13.10 10.87
CA LEU A 112 -6.23 -11.73 10.85
C LEU A 112 -7.37 -10.73 10.74
N HIS A 113 -7.25 -9.60 11.42
CA HIS A 113 -8.19 -8.49 11.26
C HIS A 113 -8.06 -7.88 9.85
N ALA A 114 -9.20 -7.45 9.30
CA ALA A 114 -9.24 -6.84 7.97
C ALA A 114 -9.01 -5.31 7.97
N LYS A 115 -9.01 -4.69 9.16
CA LYS A 115 -8.86 -3.25 9.35
C LYS A 115 -8.08 -2.88 10.61
N TYR A 116 -7.41 -1.74 10.58
CA TYR A 116 -6.49 -1.28 11.62
C TYR A 116 -6.64 0.19 11.92
N ASN A 117 -6.11 0.62 13.07
CA ASN A 117 -6.01 2.02 13.37
C ASN A 117 -4.94 2.65 12.46
N THR A 118 -5.34 3.63 11.66
CA THR A 118 -4.47 4.31 10.69
C THR A 118 -3.22 4.92 11.33
N ASN A 119 -3.29 5.38 12.58
CA ASN A 119 -2.19 6.08 13.26
C ASN A 119 -1.27 5.14 14.04
N THR A 120 -1.79 4.01 14.55
CA THR A 120 -1.06 3.16 15.49
C THR A 120 -0.78 1.74 14.99
N CYS A 121 -1.39 1.32 13.88
CA CYS A 121 -1.36 -0.06 13.37
C CYS A 121 -1.96 -1.09 14.35
N ALA A 122 -2.76 -0.65 15.32
CA ALA A 122 -3.43 -1.53 16.28
C ALA A 122 -4.75 -2.07 15.73
N THR A 123 -5.24 -3.14 16.33
CA THR A 123 -6.62 -3.60 16.13
C THR A 123 -7.60 -2.53 16.64
N VAL A 124 -8.75 -2.40 15.98
CA VAL A 124 -9.75 -1.34 16.28
C VAL A 124 -11.03 -1.88 16.92
N VAL A 125 -11.21 -3.20 16.88
CA VAL A 125 -12.35 -3.92 17.46
C VAL A 125 -11.84 -5.25 18.00
N GLY A 126 -12.59 -5.88 18.90
CA GLY A 126 -12.29 -7.23 19.40
C GLY A 126 -12.55 -8.33 18.37
N ASP A 127 -12.05 -9.54 18.65
CA ASP A 127 -12.14 -10.69 17.75
C ASP A 127 -13.58 -11.16 17.47
N ASP A 128 -14.49 -10.95 18.41
CA ASP A 128 -15.90 -11.35 18.29
C ASP A 128 -16.81 -10.20 17.81
N GLN A 129 -16.24 -9.02 17.56
CA GLN A 129 -17.02 -7.80 17.26
C GLN A 129 -17.16 -7.50 15.77
N TRP A 130 -16.41 -8.20 14.91
CA TRP A 130 -16.42 -7.98 13.47
C TRP A 130 -16.09 -9.24 12.69
N GLY A 131 -16.59 -9.34 11.45
CA GLY A 131 -16.27 -10.43 10.53
C GLY A 131 -14.84 -10.31 9.99
N HIS A 132 -13.86 -10.74 10.78
CA HIS A 132 -12.43 -10.60 10.49
C HIS A 132 -11.92 -11.47 9.33
N LEU A 133 -12.51 -12.66 9.13
CA LEU A 133 -12.08 -13.62 8.12
C LEU A 133 -12.40 -13.12 6.69
N GLN A 134 -11.60 -12.18 6.21
CA GLN A 134 -11.64 -11.63 4.85
C GLN A 134 -10.43 -12.16 4.09
N LEU A 135 -10.53 -13.41 3.60
CA LEU A 135 -9.44 -14.09 2.89
C LEU A 135 -8.94 -13.30 1.68
N ASP A 136 -9.86 -12.65 0.98
CA ASP A 136 -9.57 -11.83 -0.18
C ASP A 136 -8.68 -10.62 0.13
N ALA A 137 -8.83 -9.99 1.30
CA ALA A 137 -7.95 -8.88 1.71
C ALA A 137 -6.49 -9.33 1.81
N THR A 138 -6.24 -10.47 2.47
CA THR A 138 -4.90 -11.07 2.58
C THR A 138 -4.39 -11.55 1.23
N SER A 139 -5.24 -12.20 0.42
CA SER A 139 -4.85 -12.68 -0.92
C SER A 139 -4.45 -11.53 -1.85
N VAL A 140 -5.21 -10.43 -1.86
CA VAL A 140 -4.92 -9.25 -2.68
C VAL A 140 -3.63 -8.58 -2.22
N PHE A 141 -3.40 -8.47 -0.91
CA PHE A 141 -2.13 -7.97 -0.37
C PHE A 141 -0.93 -8.80 -0.86
N LEU A 142 -0.99 -10.13 -0.72
CA LEU A 142 0.10 -11.01 -1.14
C LEU A 142 0.33 -10.98 -2.65
N LEU A 143 -0.74 -10.95 -3.44
CA LEU A 143 -0.66 -10.85 -4.90
C LEU A 143 0.09 -9.58 -5.32
N PHE A 144 -0.31 -8.42 -4.81
CA PHE A 144 0.31 -7.16 -5.21
C PHE A 144 1.70 -6.96 -4.60
N LEU A 145 1.95 -7.50 -3.40
CA LEU A 145 3.30 -7.58 -2.85
C LEU A 145 4.24 -8.33 -3.80
N ALA A 146 3.82 -9.49 -4.32
CA ALA A 146 4.59 -10.27 -5.28
C ALA A 146 4.78 -9.51 -6.61
N GLN A 147 3.73 -8.86 -7.13
CA GLN A 147 3.80 -8.06 -8.37
C GLN A 147 4.74 -6.85 -8.24
N MET A 148 4.66 -6.11 -7.13
CA MET A 148 5.54 -4.96 -6.85
C MET A 148 7.00 -5.40 -6.72
N THR A 149 7.24 -6.53 -6.03
CA THR A 149 8.57 -7.18 -5.95
C THR A 149 9.11 -7.51 -7.33
N ALA A 150 8.32 -8.19 -8.16
CA ALA A 150 8.71 -8.59 -9.51
C ALA A 150 8.96 -7.40 -10.45
N SER A 151 8.31 -6.25 -10.21
CA SER A 151 8.49 -5.03 -11.00
C SER A 151 9.82 -4.30 -10.75
N GLY A 152 10.63 -4.76 -9.79
CA GLY A 152 11.93 -4.17 -9.48
C GLY A 152 11.86 -2.89 -8.63
N GLU A 153 10.79 -2.69 -7.86
CA GLU A 153 10.75 -1.60 -6.88
C GLU A 153 11.95 -1.71 -5.93
N SER A 154 12.83 -0.73 -5.98
CA SER A 154 14.12 -0.77 -5.29
C SER A 154 13.96 -0.28 -3.85
N GLY A 155 13.40 -1.12 -2.99
CA GLY A 155 13.34 -0.89 -1.55
C GLY A 155 13.88 -2.10 -0.77
N PRO A 156 14.44 -1.95 0.44
CA PRO A 156 14.87 -3.07 1.29
C PRO A 156 13.76 -4.11 1.58
N PHE A 157 12.51 -3.78 1.25
CA PHE A 157 11.33 -4.64 1.38
C PHE A 157 11.11 -5.58 0.19
N PHE A 158 11.47 -5.13 -1.01
CA PHE A 158 11.18 -5.79 -2.29
C PHE A 158 12.41 -6.47 -2.89
N ARG A 159 13.59 -6.34 -2.25
CA ARG A 159 14.76 -7.16 -2.58
C ARG A 159 14.63 -8.54 -1.92
N PHE A 160 13.99 -9.48 -2.60
CA PHE A 160 14.47 -10.86 -2.50
C PHE A 160 15.79 -10.90 -3.27
N ARG A 161 16.90 -11.05 -2.55
CA ARG A 161 18.18 -11.42 -3.15
C ARG A 161 17.94 -12.76 -3.86
N SER A 162 17.91 -12.76 -5.19
CA SER A 162 18.31 -13.95 -5.93
C SER A 162 19.82 -14.07 -5.70
N GLU A 163 20.21 -14.99 -4.84
CA GLU A 163 21.56 -15.56 -4.89
C GLU A 163 21.73 -16.37 -6.18
#